data_AF-A0A8G1VV53-F1
#
_entry.id   AF-A0A8G1VV53-F1
#
_cell.length_a   1.000
_cell.length_b   1.000
_cell.length_c   1.000
_cell.angle_alpha   90.00
_cell.angle_beta   90.00
_cell.angle_gamma   90.00
#
_symmetry.space_group_name_H-M   'P 1'
#
loop_
_entity.id
_entity.type
_entity.pdbx_description
1 polymer ?
#
loop_
_entity_poly.entity_id
_entity_poly.type
_entity_poly.pdbx_seq_one_letter_code
_entity_poly.pdbx_strand_id
1 'polypeptide(L)' 'MASGIFNSTYYGKDYRAGAALLRARRPYLVKNAITGLCLVGFTIGVYAYTIRAVGQDEFSDVKVPETPAKPQQKQ' A
#
# COMPACT_ATOMS: atom_id res chain seq x y z
N MET A 1 -27.13 22.71 -26.30
CA MET A 1 -27.80 23.09 -25.04
C MET A 1 -27.67 24.59 -24.88
N ALA A 2 -28.78 25.30 -24.72
CA ALA A 2 -28.81 26.76 -24.64
C ALA A 2 -27.87 27.29 -23.55
N SER A 3 -27.08 28.29 -23.90
CA SER A 3 -26.07 28.95 -23.08
C SER A 3 -26.70 29.91 -22.07
N GLY A 4 -27.39 29.38 -21.05
CA GLY A 4 -28.14 30.21 -20.11
C GLY A 4 -28.21 29.74 -18.65
N ILE A 5 -27.66 28.57 -18.31
CA ILE A 5 -27.53 28.13 -16.92
C ILE A 5 -26.06 27.84 -16.68
N PHE A 6 -25.42 28.66 -15.84
CA PHE A 6 -24.06 28.42 -15.37
C PHE A 6 -24.00 27.03 -14.73
N ASN A 7 -23.40 26.08 -15.44
CA ASN A 7 -23.16 24.77 -14.86
C ASN A 7 -21.93 24.91 -13.94
N SER A 8 -22.17 25.01 -12.64
CA SER A 8 -21.14 25.18 -11.61
C SER A 8 -20.34 23.89 -11.38
N THR A 9 -20.66 22.80 -12.06
CA THR A 9 -19.91 21.55 -11.92
C THR A 9 -18.57 21.60 -12.66
N TYR A 10 -17.54 21.06 -12.04
CA TYR A 10 -16.21 20.92 -12.61
C TYR A 10 -16.09 19.78 -13.65
N TYR A 11 -17.20 19.08 -13.92
CA TYR A 11 -17.27 17.94 -14.80
C TYR A 11 -18.14 18.23 -16.03
N GLY A 12 -17.78 17.66 -17.17
CA GLY A 12 -18.63 17.68 -18.36
C GLY A 12 -19.82 16.73 -18.21
N LYS A 13 -20.76 16.80 -19.17
CA LYS A 13 -21.92 15.89 -19.24
C LYS A 13 -21.51 14.41 -19.26
N ASP A 14 -20.33 14.12 -19.80
CA ASP A 14 -19.77 12.77 -19.92
C ASP A 14 -18.92 12.38 -18.69
N TYR A 15 -19.08 13.06 -17.55
CA TYR A 15 -18.31 12.88 -16.32
C TYR A 15 -16.79 13.10 -16.47
N ARG A 16 -16.35 13.70 -17.57
CA ARG A 16 -14.94 14.04 -17.79
C ARG A 16 -14.58 15.30 -17.00
N ALA A 17 -13.39 15.31 -16.43
CA ALA A 17 -12.83 16.49 -15.79
C ALA A 17 -12.77 17.68 -16.78
N GLY A 18 -13.39 18.80 -16.41
CA GLY A 18 -13.33 20.03 -17.19
C GLY A 18 -11.95 20.70 -17.12
N ALA A 19 -11.68 21.62 -18.06
CA ALA A 19 -10.39 22.30 -18.17
C ALA A 19 -9.98 23.05 -16.89
N ALA A 20 -10.94 23.65 -16.18
CA ALA A 20 -10.70 24.36 -14.92
C ALA A 20 -10.15 23.44 -13.83
N LEU A 21 -10.70 22.23 -13.69
CA LEU A 21 -10.29 21.25 -12.69
C LEU A 21 -8.98 20.56 -13.06
N LEU A 22 -8.73 20.30 -14.35
CA LEU A 22 -7.43 19.81 -14.80
C LEU A 22 -6.31 20.82 -14.50
N ARG A 23 -6.53 22.12 -14.75
CA ARG A 23 -5.58 23.18 -14.41
C ARG A 23 -5.31 23.24 -12.91
N ALA A 24 -6.36 23.17 -12.09
CA ALA A 24 -6.23 23.19 -10.63
C ALA A 24 -5.42 21.99 -10.09
N ARG A 25 -5.45 20.82 -10.77
CA ARG A 25 -4.73 19.61 -10.36
C ARG A 25 -3.28 19.52 -10.85
N ARG A 26 -2.90 20.29 -11.89
CA ARG A 26 -1.53 20.30 -12.45
C ARG A 26 -0.41 20.33 -11.39
N PRO A 27 -0.45 21.21 -10.37
CA PRO A 27 0.66 21.29 -9.40
C PRO A 27 0.75 20.11 -8.44
N TYR A 28 -0.34 19.36 -8.24
CA TYR A 28 -0.40 18.26 -7.27
C TYR A 28 -0.17 16.89 -7.91
N LEU A 29 -0.33 16.75 -9.23
CA LEU A 29 -0.20 15.48 -9.92
C LEU A 29 1.17 14.85 -9.67
N VAL A 30 2.25 15.62 -9.89
CA VAL A 30 3.62 15.14 -9.70
C VAL A 30 3.94 14.93 -8.22
N LYS A 31 3.61 15.90 -7.37
CA LYS A 31 3.91 15.84 -5.93
C LYS A 31 3.25 14.63 -5.28
N ASN A 32 1.95 14.42 -5.55
CA ASN A 32 1.21 13.30 -4.98
C ASN A 32 1.67 11.96 -5.58
N ALA A 33 2.03 11.90 -6.86
CA ALA A 33 2.57 10.68 -7.46
C ALA A 33 3.89 10.28 -6.80
N ILE A 34 4.80 11.24 -6.56
CA ILE A 34 6.05 10.99 -5.85
C ILE A 34 5.78 10.51 -4.42
N THR A 35 4.90 11.19 -3.68
CA THR A 35 4.54 10.76 -2.32
C THR A 35 3.96 9.36 -2.31
N GLY A 36 3.05 9.04 -3.24
CA GLY A 36 2.48 7.71 -3.38
C GLY A 36 3.54 6.66 -3.69
N LEU A 37 4.48 6.95 -4.60
CA LEU A 37 5.58 6.06 -4.93
C LEU A 37 6.50 5.82 -3.73
N CYS A 38 6.81 6.87 -2.96
CA CYS A 38 7.61 6.74 -1.73
C CYS A 38 6.92 5.83 -0.70
N LEU A 39 5.60 5.98 -0.50
CA LEU A 39 4.85 5.13 0.44
C LEU A 39 4.82 3.67 -0.02
N VAL A 40 4.56 3.42 -1.31
CA VAL A 40 4.58 2.08 -1.89
C VAL A 40 5.98 1.45 -1.80
N GLY A 41 7.01 2.21 -2.17
CA GLY A 41 8.40 1.74 -2.08
C GLY A 41 8.82 1.43 -0.64
N PHE A 42 8.46 2.29 0.32
CA PHE A 42 8.74 2.06 1.73
C PHE A 42 8.06 0.80 2.26
N THR A 43 6.76 0.63 1.99
CA THR A 43 6.00 -0.54 2.45
C THR A 43 6.51 -1.84 1.84
N ILE A 44 6.78 -1.87 0.54
CA ILE A 44 7.39 -3.02 -0.14
C ILE A 44 8.80 -3.29 0.43
N GLY A 45 9.59 -2.24 0.68
CA GLY A 45 10.92 -2.35 1.25
C GLY A 45 10.91 -3.01 2.64
N VAL A 46 10.00 -2.58 3.52
CA VAL A 46 9.81 -3.19 4.84
C VAL A 46 9.42 -4.66 4.68
N TYR A 47 8.42 -4.97 3.84
CA TYR A 47 7.96 -6.34 3.61
C TYR A 47 9.06 -7.27 3.06
N ALA A 48 9.82 -6.81 2.07
CA ALA A 48 10.92 -7.59 1.51
C ALA A 48 12.06 -7.78 2.52
N TYR A 49 12.35 -6.74 3.30
CA TYR A 49 13.37 -6.81 4.35
C TYR A 49 12.99 -7.81 5.43
N THR A 50 11.73 -7.84 5.88
CA THR A 50 11.31 -8.76 6.95
C THR A 50 11.44 -10.22 6.52
N ILE A 51 11.09 -10.56 5.27
CA ILE A 51 11.32 -11.91 4.73
C ILE A 51 12.82 -12.28 4.80
N ARG A 52 13.69 -11.35 4.38
CA ARG A 52 15.14 -11.60 4.40
C ARG A 52 15.71 -11.68 5.80
N ALA A 53 15.25 -10.84 6.72
CA ALA A 53 15.78 -10.72 8.08
C ALA A 53 15.33 -11.88 8.97
N VAL A 54 14.09 -12.36 8.84
CA VAL A 54 13.54 -13.45 9.67
C VAL A 54 14.01 -14.82 9.17
N GLY A 55 14.24 -14.99 7.87
CA GLY A 55 14.66 -16.28 7.29
C GLY A 55 16.07 -16.75 7.67
N GLN A 56 16.77 -16.04 8.57
CA GLN A 56 18.14 -16.36 8.99
C GLN A 56 18.24 -16.95 10.41
N ASP A 57 17.13 -17.29 11.06
CA ASP A 57 17.21 -18.00 12.34
C ASP A 57 17.81 -19.40 12.15
N GLU A 58 19.05 -19.56 12.58
CA GLU A 58 19.77 -20.82 12.59
C GLU A 58 19.43 -21.53 13.91
N PHE A 59 18.45 -22.44 13.88
CA PHE A 59 18.00 -23.23 15.04
C PHE A 59 19.04 -24.27 15.52
N SER A 60 20.34 -23.98 15.39
CA SER A 60 21.45 -24.91 15.70
C SER A 60 21.56 -25.25 17.18
N ASP A 61 21.06 -24.38 18.07
CA ASP A 61 21.03 -24.62 19.53
C ASP A 61 19.76 -25.37 19.98
N VAL A 62 18.79 -25.58 19.08
CA VAL A 62 17.58 -26.35 19.39
C VAL A 62 17.87 -27.84 19.22
N LYS A 63 18.11 -28.52 20.33
CA LYS A 63 18.21 -29.98 20.38
C LYS A 63 16.82 -30.59 20.16
N VAL A 64 16.56 -31.14 18.97
CA VAL A 64 15.32 -31.86 18.69
C VAL A 64 15.39 -33.23 19.38
N PRO A 65 14.52 -33.52 20.37
CA PRO A 65 14.50 -34.83 21.00
C PRO A 65 13.98 -35.88 19.99
N GLU A 66 14.66 -37.02 19.90
CA GLU A 66 14.30 -38.08 18.95
C GLU A 66 12.93 -38.74 19.23
N THR A 67 12.39 -38.54 20.44
CA THR A 67 11.08 -39.10 20.82
C THR A 67 10.12 -37.97 21.17
N PRO A 68 8.94 -37.88 20.51
CA PRO A 68 7.94 -36.89 20.86
C PRO A 68 7.54 -37.04 22.33
N ALA A 69 7.43 -35.91 23.04
CA ALA A 69 7.12 -35.88 24.47
C ALA A 69 5.80 -36.62 24.74
N LYS A 70 5.85 -37.61 25.64
CA LYS A 70 4.64 -38.32 26.07
C LYS A 70 3.74 -37.33 26.80
N PRO A 71 2.41 -37.31 26.53
CA PRO A 71 1.49 -36.43 27.22
C PRO A 71 1.59 -36.67 28.73
N GLN A 72 1.88 -35.61 29.48
CA GLN A 72 1.92 -35.68 30.94
C GLN A 72 0.49 -35.94 31.44
N GLN A 73 0.24 -37.15 31.93
CA GLN A 73 -0.97 -37.45 32.69
C GLN A 73 -0.88 -36.71 34.03
N LYS A 74 -1.70 -35.66 34.15
CA LYS A 74 -1.89 -34.88 35.36
C LYS A 74 -2.57 -35.78 36.40
N GLN A 75 -1.88 -36.13 37.47
CA GLN A 75 -2.47 -36.74 38.68
C GLN A 75 -3.04 -35.64 39.58
#